data_AF-A0A351CVW3-F1
#
_entry.id   AF-A0A351CVW3-F1
#
_cell.length_a   1.000
_cell.length_b   1.000
_cell.length_c   1.000
_cell.angle_alpha   90.00
_cell.angle_beta   90.00
_cell.angle_gamma   90.00
#
_symmetry.space_group_name_H-M   'P 1'
#
loop_
_entity.id
_entity.type
_entity.pdbx_description
1 polymer ?
#
loop_
_entity_poly.entity_id
_entity_poly.type
_entity_poly.pdbx_seq_one_letter_code
_entity_poly.pdbx_strand_id
1 'polypeptide(L)'
;MERGYLKRYSEVWELLFRILDIAIIVACAYVVYWYRFSSTSLPSNYILSIFVACLITIVVFNWFLVYGGQRGISIYKELSRLAISWGVVVLSIGTLTFLTKTGASYSRLWAGWTFFCSFVGFVSIRDGECSAATYKQRNRDCVCVKREVTGPQRLAPYSNRCGD
;
A
#
# COMPACT_ATOMS: atom_id res chain seq x y z
N MET A 1 -2.71 0.55 -34.03
CA MET A 1 -2.25 1.47 -32.95
C MET A 1 -3.38 1.62 -31.94
N GLU A 2 -3.54 0.66 -31.03
CA GLU A 2 -4.62 0.66 -30.02
C GLU A 2 -4.04 0.66 -28.60
N ARG A 3 -3.06 1.53 -28.34
CA ARG A 3 -2.36 1.62 -27.03
C ARG A 3 -2.95 2.65 -26.06
N GLY A 4 -4.18 3.12 -26.29
CA GLY A 4 -4.81 4.14 -25.43
C GLY A 4 -5.68 3.58 -24.30
N TYR A 5 -6.41 2.49 -24.55
CA TYR A 5 -7.51 2.08 -23.67
C TYR A 5 -7.04 1.35 -22.40
N LEU A 6 -6.03 0.48 -22.52
CA LEU A 6 -5.52 -0.31 -21.38
C LEU A 6 -4.72 0.54 -20.38
N LYS A 7 -4.08 1.63 -20.84
CA LYS A 7 -3.33 2.55 -19.97
C LYS A 7 -4.25 3.39 -19.09
N ARG A 8 -5.43 3.75 -19.62
CA ARG A 8 -6.41 4.55 -18.87
C ARG A 8 -7.04 3.77 -17.72
N TYR A 9 -7.24 2.45 -17.89
CA TYR A 9 -7.70 1.60 -16.78
C TYR A 9 -6.64 1.46 -15.69
N SER A 10 -5.36 1.28 -16.02
CA SER A 10 -4.30 1.22 -15.00
C SER A 10 -4.18 2.54 -14.24
N GLU A 11 -4.25 3.67 -14.92
CA GLU A 11 -4.18 4.99 -14.29
C GLU A 11 -5.34 5.26 -13.32
N VAL A 12 -6.57 4.86 -13.67
CA VAL A 12 -7.73 5.02 -12.77
C VAL A 12 -7.60 4.16 -11.52
N TRP A 13 -7.13 2.92 -11.64
CA TRP A 13 -6.89 2.04 -10.49
C TRP A 13 -5.81 2.59 -9.56
N GLU A 14 -4.69 3.06 -10.11
CA GLU A 14 -3.61 3.67 -9.34
C GLU A 14 -4.09 4.91 -8.56
N LEU A 15 -4.95 5.73 -9.20
CA LEU A 15 -5.51 6.92 -8.58
C LEU A 15 -6.51 6.57 -7.47
N LEU A 16 -7.30 5.50 -7.65
CA LEU A 16 -8.24 5.00 -6.66
C LEU A 16 -7.51 4.49 -5.41
N PHE A 17 -6.39 3.78 -5.58
CA PHE A 17 -5.54 3.36 -4.45
C PHE A 17 -4.91 4.54 -3.72
N ARG A 18 -4.46 5.58 -4.43
CA ARG A 18 -4.00 6.82 -3.78
C ARG A 18 -5.05 7.45 -2.90
N ILE A 19 -6.28 7.54 -3.39
CA ILE A 19 -7.39 8.13 -2.63
C ILE A 19 -7.71 7.27 -1.40
N LEU A 20 -7.73 5.94 -1.57
CA LEU A 20 -7.92 4.99 -0.47
C LEU A 20 -6.83 5.13 0.60
N ASP A 21 -5.55 5.21 0.20
CA ASP A 21 -4.43 5.33 1.13
C ASP A 21 -4.55 6.64 1.97
N ILE A 22 -4.93 7.75 1.34
CA ILE A 22 -5.20 9.02 2.04
C ILE A 22 -6.41 8.89 2.98
N ALA A 23 -7.49 8.29 2.50
CA ALA A 23 -8.71 8.10 3.29
C ALA A 23 -8.46 7.25 4.54
N ILE A 24 -7.61 6.21 4.45
CA ILE A 24 -7.20 5.41 5.60
C ILE A 24 -6.46 6.26 6.63
N ILE A 25 -5.49 7.07 6.21
CA ILE A 25 -4.73 7.93 7.15
C ILE A 25 -5.68 8.86 7.90
N VAL A 26 -6.59 9.53 7.17
CA VAL A 26 -7.55 10.47 7.76
C VAL A 26 -8.51 9.73 8.70
N ALA A 27 -9.05 8.59 8.27
CA ALA A 27 -9.96 7.78 9.07
C ALA A 27 -9.28 7.25 10.35
N CYS A 28 -8.07 6.70 10.26
CA CYS A 28 -7.31 6.23 11.40
C CYS A 28 -6.98 7.38 12.36
N ALA A 29 -6.51 8.53 11.85
CA ALA A 29 -6.22 9.70 12.67
C ALA A 29 -7.46 10.19 13.43
N TYR A 30 -8.61 10.20 12.76
CA TYR A 30 -9.89 10.58 13.35
C TYR A 30 -10.37 9.59 14.41
N VAL A 31 -10.35 8.28 14.11
CA VAL A 31 -10.77 7.21 15.04
C VAL A 31 -9.91 7.21 16.30
N VAL A 32 -8.58 7.34 16.16
CA VAL A 32 -7.67 7.41 17.30
C VAL A 32 -7.90 8.69 18.12
N TYR A 33 -8.17 9.82 17.45
CA TYR A 33 -8.49 11.07 18.14
C TYR A 33 -9.77 10.93 18.96
N TRP A 34 -10.82 10.40 18.33
CA TRP A 34 -12.11 10.17 18.96
C TRP A 34 -11.99 9.21 20.15
N TYR A 35 -11.25 8.10 20.01
CA TYR A 35 -11.00 7.18 21.11
C TYR A 35 -10.26 7.84 22.28
N ARG A 36 -9.30 8.73 22.00
CA ARG A 36 -8.45 9.33 23.04
C ARG A 36 -9.08 10.49 23.78
N PHE A 37 -9.84 11.33 23.07
CA PHE A 37 -10.41 12.58 23.60
C PHE A 37 -11.93 12.52 23.77
N SER A 38 -12.60 11.47 23.27
CA SER A 38 -14.06 11.32 23.26
C SER A 38 -14.79 12.56 22.73
N SER A 39 -14.11 13.35 21.92
CA SER A 39 -14.55 14.62 21.37
C SER A 39 -14.44 14.58 19.87
N THR A 40 -15.44 15.11 19.19
CA THR A 40 -15.51 15.19 17.72
C THR A 40 -14.88 16.47 17.17
N SER A 41 -14.57 17.45 18.02
CA SER A 41 -13.93 18.70 17.60
C SER A 41 -12.42 18.51 17.48
N LEU A 42 -11.91 18.42 16.26
CA LEU A 42 -10.47 18.44 15.99
C LEU A 42 -9.94 19.88 16.04
N PRO A 43 -8.96 20.20 16.91
CA PRO A 43 -8.29 21.49 16.90
C PRO A 43 -7.53 21.69 15.59
N SER A 44 -7.39 22.94 15.15
CA SER A 44 -6.70 23.30 13.90
C SER A 44 -5.28 22.73 13.80
N ASN A 45 -4.60 22.60 14.95
CA ASN A 45 -3.27 22.00 15.04
C ASN A 45 -3.27 20.53 14.58
N TYR A 46 -4.27 19.73 14.95
CA TYR A 46 -4.37 18.33 14.54
C TYR A 46 -4.68 18.22 13.05
N ILE A 47 -5.58 19.07 12.54
CA ILE A 47 -5.92 19.13 11.11
C ILE A 47 -4.68 19.43 10.28
N LEU A 48 -3.87 20.42 10.68
CA LEU A 48 -2.62 20.75 10.00
C LEU A 48 -1.65 19.56 9.99
N SER A 49 -1.52 18.84 11.11
CA SER A 49 -0.63 17.66 11.19
C SER A 49 -1.08 16.51 10.28
N ILE A 50 -2.39 16.25 10.20
CA ILE A 50 -2.98 15.26 9.30
C ILE A 50 -2.74 15.68 7.85
N PHE A 51 -2.95 16.96 7.54
CA PHE A 51 -2.73 17.49 6.20
C PHE A 51 -1.27 17.34 5.75
N VAL A 52 -0.32 17.68 6.62
CA VAL A 52 1.12 17.47 6.36
C VAL A 52 1.45 15.99 6.18
N ALA A 53 0.87 15.10 7.00
CA ALA A 53 1.07 13.66 6.87
C ALA A 53 0.55 13.12 5.53
N CYS A 54 -0.62 13.55 5.09
CA CYS A 54 -1.17 13.20 3.77
C CYS A 54 -0.27 13.68 2.64
N LEU A 55 0.22 14.92 2.71
CA LEU A 55 1.05 15.52 1.68
C LEU A 55 2.39 14.80 1.53
N ILE A 56 3.05 14.49 2.65
CA ILE A 56 4.28 13.69 2.67
C ILE A 56 4.03 12.28 2.14
N THR A 57 2.92 11.64 2.53
CA THR A 57 2.58 10.29 2.05
C THR A 57 2.44 10.28 0.53
N ILE A 58 1.73 11.25 -0.05
CA ILE A 58 1.58 11.37 -1.51
C ILE A 58 2.95 11.49 -2.19
N VAL A 59 3.82 12.37 -1.69
CA VAL A 59 5.15 12.59 -2.27
C VAL A 59 6.01 11.34 -2.19
N VAL A 60 6.08 10.72 -1.00
CA VAL A 60 6.92 9.54 -0.78
C VAL A 60 6.39 8.34 -1.59
N PHE A 61 5.09 8.07 -1.58
CA PHE A 61 4.54 6.93 -2.32
C PHE A 61 4.63 7.12 -3.83
N ASN A 62 4.58 8.37 -4.32
CA ASN A 62 4.86 8.68 -5.71
C ASN A 62 6.33 8.41 -6.07
N TRP A 63 7.26 8.84 -5.23
CA TRP A 63 8.70 8.63 -5.44
C TRP A 63 9.07 7.15 -5.48
N PHE A 64 8.51 6.35 -4.57
CA PHE A 64 8.79 4.92 -4.48
C PHE A 64 8.07 4.07 -5.56
N LEU A 65 7.33 4.69 -6.49
CA LEU A 65 6.54 4.02 -7.52
C LEU A 65 5.71 2.86 -6.96
N VAL A 66 5.17 3.02 -5.75
CA VAL A 66 4.39 1.99 -5.04
C VAL A 66 3.17 1.56 -5.88
N TYR A 67 2.65 2.47 -6.69
CA TYR A 67 1.49 2.24 -7.55
C TYR A 67 1.84 1.69 -8.93
N GLY A 68 3.12 1.69 -9.33
CA GLY A 68 3.51 1.25 -10.66
C GLY A 68 3.29 -0.25 -10.80
N GLY A 69 2.33 -0.66 -11.63
CA GLY A 69 1.94 -2.05 -11.87
C GLY A 69 3.10 -2.92 -12.40
N GLN A 70 4.00 -3.33 -11.52
CA GLN A 70 5.09 -4.24 -11.82
C GLN A 70 4.56 -5.67 -11.78
N ARG A 71 3.81 -6.03 -12.82
CA ARG A 71 3.38 -7.41 -13.09
C ARG A 71 4.60 -8.33 -13.12
N GLY A 72 4.78 -9.14 -12.09
CA GLY A 72 5.85 -10.15 -12.00
C GLY A 72 6.81 -10.03 -10.82
N ILE A 73 6.65 -9.05 -9.93
CA ILE A 73 7.43 -8.97 -8.69
C ILE A 73 6.72 -9.68 -7.54
N SER A 74 7.50 -10.40 -6.74
CA SER A 74 7.04 -11.10 -5.54
C SER A 74 6.35 -10.14 -4.56
N ILE A 75 5.20 -10.54 -4.03
CA ILE A 75 4.39 -9.79 -3.04
C ILE A 75 5.25 -9.33 -1.86
N TYR A 76 6.21 -10.15 -1.43
CA TYR A 76 7.13 -9.79 -0.34
C TYR A 76 7.97 -8.55 -0.66
N LYS A 77 8.39 -8.39 -1.92
CA LYS A 77 9.15 -7.20 -2.36
C LYS A 77 8.25 -5.97 -2.37
N GLU A 78 7.00 -6.11 -2.76
CA GLU A 78 6.03 -5.01 -2.71
C GLU A 78 5.76 -4.56 -1.26
N LEU A 79 5.52 -5.51 -0.35
CA LEU A 79 5.32 -5.23 1.07
C LEU A 79 6.55 -4.60 1.72
N SER A 80 7.76 -5.05 1.36
CA SER A 80 9.00 -4.44 1.85
C SER A 80 9.17 -3.00 1.38
N ARG A 81 8.81 -2.68 0.13
CA ARG A 81 8.85 -1.31 -0.40
C ARG A 81 7.86 -0.42 0.30
N LEU A 82 6.66 -0.94 0.58
CA LEU A 82 5.66 -0.25 1.39
C LEU A 82 6.18 0.03 2.81
N ALA A 83 6.77 -0.97 3.46
CA ALA A 83 7.30 -0.82 4.81
C ALA A 83 8.42 0.23 4.86
N ILE A 84 9.32 0.21 3.87
CA ILE A 84 10.41 1.20 3.74
C ILE A 84 9.83 2.59 3.46
N SER A 85 8.90 2.72 2.50
CA SER A 85 8.31 4.02 2.15
C SER A 85 7.53 4.61 3.32
N TRP A 86 6.76 3.78 4.04
CA TRP A 86 6.06 4.20 5.25
C TRP A 86 7.02 4.60 6.37
N GLY A 87 8.11 3.85 6.56
CA GLY A 87 9.19 4.22 7.48
C GLY A 87 9.76 5.61 7.16
N VAL A 88 9.99 5.91 5.89
CA VAL A 88 10.45 7.24 5.44
C VAL A 88 9.42 8.33 5.75
N VAL A 89 8.12 8.07 5.56
CA VAL A 89 7.05 9.02 5.93
C VAL A 89 7.08 9.31 7.43
N VAL A 90 7.12 8.27 8.27
CA VAL A 90 7.14 8.39 9.73
C VAL A 90 8.38 9.16 10.19
N LEU A 91 9.56 8.85 9.64
CA LEU A 91 10.80 9.56 9.95
C LEU A 91 10.75 11.03 9.52
N SER A 92 10.17 11.32 8.35
CA SER A 92 10.03 12.69 7.84
C SER A 92 9.12 13.53 8.74
N ILE A 93 7.96 12.99 9.12
CA ILE A 93 7.03 13.66 10.04
C ILE A 93 7.64 13.81 11.43
N GLY A 94 8.34 12.79 11.93
CA GLY A 94 9.04 12.84 13.21
C GLY A 94 10.11 13.94 13.23
N THR A 95 10.90 14.06 12.15
CA THR A 95 11.91 15.10 11.98
C THR A 95 11.28 16.49 11.94
N LEU A 96 10.21 16.69 11.16
CA LEU A 96 9.49 17.96 11.12
C LEU A 96 8.93 18.34 12.50
N THR A 97 8.33 17.37 13.20
CA THR A 97 7.77 17.59 14.55
C THR A 97 8.86 17.99 15.55
N PHE A 98 10.06 17.42 15.42
CA PHE A 98 11.22 17.78 16.22
C PHE A 98 11.73 19.19 15.88
N LEU A 99 11.88 19.51 14.59
CA LEU A 99 12.35 20.82 14.11
C LEU A 99 11.39 21.96 14.49
N THR A 100 10.09 21.74 14.35
CA THR A 100 9.06 22.73 14.69
C THR A 100 8.87 22.88 16.22
N LYS A 101 9.52 22.03 17.03
CA LYS A 101 9.39 21.98 18.50
C LYS A 101 7.96 21.77 19.00
N THR A 102 7.03 21.47 18.10
CA THR A 102 5.62 21.23 18.37
C THR A 102 5.38 19.89 19.06
N GLY A 103 6.38 19.00 19.13
CA GLY A 103 6.29 17.73 19.84
C GLY A 103 5.97 17.80 21.34
N ALA A 104 5.97 18.99 21.95
CA ALA A 104 5.48 19.22 23.31
C ALA A 104 3.95 19.46 23.38
N SER A 105 3.35 20.00 22.33
CA SER A 105 1.91 20.31 22.27
C SER A 105 1.05 19.16 21.73
N TYR A 106 1.65 18.19 21.04
CA TYR A 106 0.94 17.03 20.50
C TYR A 106 1.09 15.80 21.38
N SER A 107 -0.01 15.03 21.48
CA SER A 107 0.02 13.72 22.13
C SER A 107 0.83 12.74 21.28
N ARG A 108 2.04 12.41 21.74
CA ARG A 108 2.94 11.43 21.07
C ARG A 108 2.28 10.08 20.88
N LEU A 109 1.44 9.68 21.85
CA LEU A 109 0.65 8.46 21.79
C LEU A 109 -0.36 8.49 20.64
N TRP A 110 -1.04 9.62 20.42
CA TRP A 110 -1.97 9.77 19.29
C TRP A 110 -1.25 9.60 17.95
N ALA A 111 -0.09 10.25 17.78
CA ALA A 111 0.71 10.12 16.56
C ALA A 111 1.17 8.67 16.35
N GLY A 112 1.73 8.03 17.39
CA GLY A 112 2.18 6.64 17.33
C GLY A 112 1.06 5.66 16.96
N TRP A 113 -0.10 5.79 17.59
CA TRP A 113 -1.26 4.93 17.31
C TRP A 113 -1.82 5.17 15.91
N THR A 114 -1.87 6.43 15.47
CA THR A 114 -2.28 6.79 14.11
C THR A 114 -1.35 6.14 13.08
N PHE A 115 -0.03 6.20 13.28
CA PHE A 115 0.93 5.57 12.36
C PHE A 115 0.80 4.06 12.33
N PHE A 116 0.57 3.43 13.49
CA PHE A 116 0.39 2.00 13.59
C PHE A 116 -0.91 1.54 12.91
N CYS A 117 -2.03 2.19 13.21
CA CYS A 117 -3.33 1.88 12.60
C CYS A 117 -3.30 2.07 11.08
N SER A 118 -2.68 3.14 10.58
CA SER A 118 -2.54 3.37 9.13
C SER A 118 -1.70 2.28 8.46
N PHE A 119 -0.60 1.86 9.08
CA PHE A 119 0.22 0.74 8.57
C PHE A 119 -0.59 -0.55 8.46
N VAL A 120 -1.34 -0.90 9.51
CA VAL A 120 -2.22 -2.08 9.49
C VAL A 120 -3.29 -1.96 8.41
N GLY A 121 -3.87 -0.76 8.21
CA GLY A 121 -4.81 -0.49 7.14
C GLY A 121 -4.22 -0.71 5.74
N PHE A 122 -3.00 -0.23 5.51
CA PHE A 122 -2.30 -0.42 4.24
C PHE A 122 -1.97 -1.88 3.94
N VAL A 123 -1.58 -2.64 4.97
CA VAL A 123 -1.31 -4.08 4.84
C VAL A 123 -2.61 -4.82 4.54
N SER A 124 -3.70 -4.50 5.25
CA SER A 124 -4.99 -5.17 5.09
C SER A 124 -5.57 -5.04 3.68
N ILE A 125 -5.44 -3.87 3.04
CA ILE A 125 -5.89 -3.69 1.64
C ILE A 125 -5.08 -4.59 0.70
N ARG A 126 -3.76 -4.64 0.87
CA ARG A 126 -2.85 -5.38 -0.01
C ARG A 126 -2.91 -6.90 0.20
N ASP A 127 -3.14 -7.36 1.43
CA ASP A 127 -3.41 -8.77 1.71
C ASP A 127 -4.71 -9.24 1.05
N GLY A 128 -5.73 -8.38 1.00
CA GLY A 128 -6.97 -8.64 0.27
C GLY A 128 -6.75 -8.89 -1.22
N GLU A 129 -5.89 -8.09 -1.85
CA GLU A 129 -5.51 -8.26 -3.25
C GLU A 129 -4.62 -9.48 -3.49
N CYS A 130 -3.70 -9.75 -2.57
CA CYS A 130 -2.82 -10.91 -2.60
C CYS A 130 -3.63 -12.22 -2.60
N SER A 131 -4.68 -12.30 -1.78
CA SER A 131 -5.55 -13.49 -1.72
C SER A 131 -6.26 -13.72 -3.06
N ALA A 132 -6.76 -12.65 -3.70
CA ALA A 132 -7.42 -12.72 -5.00
C ALA A 132 -6.44 -13.01 -6.16
N ALA A 133 -5.23 -12.44 -6.14
CA ALA A 133 -4.22 -12.62 -7.17
C ALA A 133 -3.59 -14.02 -7.11
N THR A 134 -3.29 -14.52 -5.91
CA THR A 134 -2.74 -15.87 -5.70
C THR A 134 -3.76 -16.95 -6.07
N TYR A 135 -5.05 -16.71 -5.79
CA TYR A 135 -6.13 -17.58 -6.26
C TYR A 135 -6.19 -17.65 -7.79
N LYS A 136 -6.08 -16.51 -8.47
CA LYS A 136 -6.18 -16.44 -9.94
C LYS A 136 -4.96 -17.00 -10.66
N GLN A 137 -3.76 -16.84 -10.09
CA GLN A 137 -2.52 -17.39 -10.66
C GLN A 137 -2.47 -18.91 -10.51
N ARG A 138 -2.73 -19.43 -9.30
CA ARG A 138 -2.80 -20.87 -9.03
C ARG A 138 -3.84 -21.57 -9.91
N ASN A 139 -4.99 -20.93 -10.15
CA ASN A 139 -6.02 -21.48 -11.02
C ASN A 139 -5.62 -21.44 -12.51
N ARG A 140 -4.92 -20.40 -12.99
CA ARG A 140 -4.40 -20.36 -14.37
C ARG A 140 -3.28 -21.37 -14.62
N ASP A 141 -2.38 -21.55 -13.66
CA ASP A 141 -1.33 -22.56 -13.76
C ASP A 141 -1.94 -23.97 -13.80
N CYS A 142 -2.98 -24.24 -13.00
CA CYS A 142 -3.74 -25.50 -13.09
C CYS A 142 -4.46 -25.68 -14.44
N VAL A 143 -5.01 -24.61 -15.04
CA VAL A 143 -5.69 -24.67 -16.35
C VAL A 143 -4.70 -24.93 -17.49
N CYS A 144 -3.49 -24.35 -17.44
CA CYS A 144 -2.43 -24.63 -18.41
C CYS A 144 -1.93 -26.08 -18.28
N VAL A 145 -1.63 -26.53 -17.06
CA VAL A 145 -1.21 -27.93 -16.80
C VAL A 145 -2.28 -28.92 -17.26
N LYS A 146 -3.57 -28.64 -17.02
CA LYS A 146 -4.66 -29.53 -17.42
C LYS A 146 -4.87 -29.59 -18.94
N ARG A 147 -4.54 -28.53 -19.70
CA ARG A 147 -4.56 -28.55 -21.17
C ARG A 147 -3.45 -29.41 -21.76
N GLU A 148 -2.26 -29.41 -21.18
CA GLU A 148 -1.15 -30.24 -21.65
C GLU A 148 -1.43 -31.74 -21.49
N VAL A 149 -2.13 -32.13 -20.42
CA VAL A 149 -2.42 -33.56 -20.15
C VAL A 149 -3.51 -34.13 -21.08
N THR A 150 -4.28 -33.29 -21.79
CA THR A 150 -5.40 -33.75 -22.64
C THR A 150 -5.09 -33.70 -24.15
N GLY A 151 -3.83 -33.50 -24.54
CA GLY A 151 -3.34 -33.66 -25.92
C GLY A 151 -2.77 -35.07 -26.15
N PRO A 152 -2.86 -35.64 -27.37
CA PRO A 152 -2.36 -36.98 -27.65
C PRO A 152 -0.86 -37.04 -27.34
N GLN A 153 -0.52 -37.93 -26.40
CA GLN A 153 0.81 -38.29 -25.93
C GLN A 153 1.87 -38.15 -27.03
N ARG A 154 2.70 -37.09 -26.92
CA ARG A 154 3.95 -37.00 -27.65
C ARG A 154 5.06 -36.66 -26.65
N LEU A 155 5.84 -37.68 -26.34
CA LEU A 155 7.03 -37.66 -25.49
C LEU A 155 8.03 -36.59 -25.95
N ALA A 156 8.50 -35.76 -25.02
CA ALA A 156 9.86 -35.22 -25.06
C ALA A 156 10.34 -34.83 -23.64
N PRO A 157 11.62 -35.07 -23.30
CA PRO A 157 12.18 -34.85 -21.96
C PRO A 157 12.83 -33.47 -21.83
N TYR A 158 13.21 -33.11 -20.59
CA TYR A 158 14.26 -32.15 -20.23
C TYR A 158 13.90 -30.64 -20.21
N SER A 159 13.74 -30.07 -19.02
CA SER A 159 14.81 -29.23 -18.45
C SER A 159 14.46 -28.80 -17.03
N ASN A 160 15.38 -29.11 -16.11
CA ASN A 160 15.39 -28.55 -14.77
C ASN A 160 15.75 -27.06 -14.88
N ARG A 161 14.90 -26.18 -14.36
CA ARG A 161 15.32 -24.85 -13.93
C ARG A 161 14.56 -24.43 -12.68
N CYS A 162 14.87 -25.11 -11.58
CA CYS A 162 14.90 -24.46 -10.27
C CYS A 162 16.20 -23.67 -10.18
N GLY A 163 16.13 -22.37 -9.93
CA GLY A 163 17.29 -21.52 -9.74
C GLY A 163 16.96 -20.06 -10.05
N ASP A 164 16.84 -19.30 -8.95
CA ASP A 164 16.90 -17.84 -8.78
C ASP A 164 15.62 -16.99 -8.91
#